data_AF-A0AA95LBQ0-F1
#
_entry.id   AF-A0AA95LBQ0-F1
#
_cell.length_a   1.000
_cell.length_b   1.000
_cell.length_c   1.000
_cell.angle_alpha   90.00
_cell.angle_beta   90.00
_cell.angle_gamma   90.00
#
_symmetry.space_group_name_H-M   'P 1'
#
loop_
_entity.id
_entity.type
_entity.pdbx_description
1 polymer ?
#
loop_
_entity_poly.entity_id
_entity_poly.type
_entity_poly.pdbx_seq_one_letter_code
_entity_poly.pdbx_strand_id
1 'polypeptide(L)'
;MLYVKVKAKDVRFTIPIPYAILTLVNSILSSKFVHQQANKWTKEHFERKKLDFTIPQIDKEALKPIIKELKYHKGIVLVDVKAKDGTEVKVTI
;
A
#
# COMPACT_ATOMS: atom_id res chain seq x y z
N MET A 1 -5.56 8.08 11.86
CA MET A 1 -6.02 6.67 11.67
C MET A 1 -6.38 6.64 10.22
N LEU A 2 -5.90 5.69 9.44
CA LEU A 2 -6.11 5.79 8.00
C LEU A 2 -7.54 5.35 7.67
N TYR A 3 -8.31 6.20 7.03
CA TYR A 3 -9.68 5.93 6.62
C TYR A 3 -9.70 5.66 5.12
N VAL A 4 -10.14 4.46 4.75
CA VAL A 4 -10.42 4.12 3.35
C VAL A 4 -11.91 4.25 3.14
N LYS A 5 -12.31 5.28 2.39
CA LYS A 5 -13.69 5.50 1.97
C LYS A 5 -13.82 4.99 0.55
N VAL A 6 -14.73 4.05 0.34
CA VAL A 6 -15.08 3.56 -0.98
C VAL A 6 -16.54 3.84 -1.24
N LYS A 7 -16.85 4.34 -2.43
CA LYS A 7 -18.22 4.48 -2.91
C LYS A 7 -18.32 3.75 -4.24
N ALA A 8 -19.13 2.71 -4.27
CA ALA A 8 -19.62 2.12 -5.51
C ALA A 8 -21.11 2.45 -5.67
N LYS A 9 -21.70 2.05 -6.81
CA LYS A 9 -23.08 2.41 -7.18
C LYS A 9 -24.09 2.15 -6.06
N ASP A 10 -24.02 0.98 -5.42
CA ASP A 10 -25.01 0.56 -4.43
C ASP A 10 -24.50 0.58 -2.99
N VAL A 11 -23.22 0.86 -2.78
CA VAL A 11 -22.57 0.63 -1.49
C VAL A 11 -21.54 1.70 -1.18
N ARG A 12 -21.58 2.22 0.05
CA ARG A 12 -20.60 3.16 0.58
C ARG A 12 -20.06 2.60 1.88
N PHE A 13 -18.76 2.39 1.94
CA PHE A 13 -18.09 1.85 3.13
C PHE A 13 -16.91 2.71 3.52
N THR A 14 -16.70 2.81 4.83
CA THR A 14 -15.52 3.45 5.42
C THR A 14 -14.84 2.43 6.31
N ILE A 15 -13.63 2.05 5.94
CA ILE A 15 -12.82 1.09 6.69
C ILE A 15 -11.74 1.88 7.44
N PRO A 16 -11.81 1.97 8.78
CA PRO A 16 -10.73 2.52 9.58
C PRO A 16 -9.60 1.49 9.66
N ILE A 17 -8.41 1.89 9.24
CA ILE A 17 -7.18 1.13 9.27
C ILE A 17 -6.29 1.73 10.36
N PRO A 18 -6.11 1.04 11.51
CA PRO A 18 -5.16 1.45 12.51
C PRO A 18 -3.73 1.45 11.97
N TYR A 19 -2.89 2.40 12.41
CA TYR A 19 -1.48 2.46 12.02
C TYR A 19 -0.69 1.20 12.40
N ALA A 20 -1.18 0.40 13.35
CA ALA A 20 -0.62 -0.91 13.66
C ALA A 20 -0.55 -1.82 12.41
N ILE A 21 -1.53 -1.72 11.51
CA ILE A 21 -1.53 -2.46 10.24
C ILE A 21 -0.39 -1.98 9.34
N LEU A 22 -0.13 -0.67 9.26
CA LEU A 22 1.00 -0.13 8.49
C LEU A 22 2.34 -0.60 9.06
N THR A 23 2.48 -0.66 10.38
CA THR A 23 3.68 -1.21 11.05
C THR A 23 3.88 -2.69 10.75
N LEU A 24 2.80 -3.48 10.77
CA LEU A 24 2.81 -4.89 10.40
C LEU A 24 3.22 -5.07 8.94
N VAL A 25 2.61 -4.33 8.03
CA VAL A 25 2.95 -4.33 6.60
C VAL A 25 4.41 -3.96 6.38
N ASN A 26 4.94 -2.95 7.08
CA ASN A 26 6.37 -2.61 7.01
C ASN A 26 7.27 -3.80 7.40
N SER A 27 6.91 -4.52 8.47
CA SER A 27 7.69 -5.69 8.90
C SER A 27 7.59 -6.87 7.93
N ILE A 28 6.45 -7.02 7.24
CA ILE A 28 6.25 -8.06 6.23
C ILE A 28 7.01 -7.71 4.95
N LEU A 29 6.89 -6.48 4.45
CA LEU A 29 7.53 -6.02 3.21
C LEU A 29 9.05 -6.00 3.28
N SER A 30 9.61 -5.67 4.44
CA SER A 30 11.08 -5.65 4.67
C SER A 30 11.67 -7.05 4.88
N SER A 31 10.84 -8.09 5.04
CA SER A 31 11.30 -9.46 5.25
C SER A 31 11.96 -10.04 4.00
N LYS A 32 13.13 -10.67 4.19
CA LYS A 32 13.85 -11.39 3.12
C LYS A 32 13.00 -12.49 2.47
N PHE A 33 12.17 -13.18 3.25
CA PHE A 33 11.33 -14.26 2.74
C PHE A 33 10.26 -13.74 1.76
N VAL A 34 9.55 -12.68 2.16
CA VAL A 34 8.54 -12.03 1.31
C VAL A 34 9.20 -11.44 0.08
N HIS A 35 10.38 -10.83 0.25
CA HIS A 35 11.15 -10.28 -0.85
C HIS A 35 11.56 -11.33 -1.89
N GLN A 36 12.08 -12.47 -1.43
CA GLN A 36 12.45 -13.59 -2.31
C GLN A 36 11.23 -14.18 -3.02
N GLN A 37 10.10 -14.34 -2.31
CA GLN A 37 8.88 -14.87 -2.90
C GLN A 37 8.28 -13.89 -3.93
N ALA A 38 8.26 -12.60 -3.62
CA ALA A 38 7.80 -11.56 -4.53
C ALA A 38 8.67 -11.50 -5.79
N ASN A 39 10.00 -11.55 -5.65
CA ASN A 39 10.90 -11.59 -6.80
C ASN A 39 10.71 -12.87 -7.63
N LYS A 40 10.51 -14.04 -7.02
CA LYS A 40 10.19 -15.27 -7.76
C LYS A 40 8.89 -15.15 -8.55
N TRP A 41 7.82 -14.68 -7.92
CA TRP A 41 6.51 -14.55 -8.57
C TRP A 41 6.54 -13.52 -9.70
N THR A 42 7.21 -12.39 -9.48
CA THR A 42 7.22 -11.31 -10.47
C THR A 42 8.20 -11.57 -11.61
N LYS A 43 9.27 -12.36 -11.39
CA LYS A 43 10.17 -12.82 -12.46
C LYS A 43 9.41 -13.51 -13.59
N GLU A 44 8.50 -14.44 -13.31
CA GLU A 44 7.71 -15.12 -14.35
C GLU A 44 6.83 -14.18 -15.19
N HIS A 45 6.43 -13.05 -14.61
CA HIS A 45 5.68 -12.00 -15.32
C HIS A 45 6.58 -11.03 -16.07
N PHE A 46 7.76 -10.73 -15.54
CA PHE A 46 8.73 -9.80 -16.15
C PHE A 46 9.55 -10.43 -17.27
N GLU A 47 9.89 -11.72 -17.17
CA GLU A 47 10.53 -12.51 -18.24
C GLU A 47 9.67 -12.50 -19.52
N ARG A 48 8.35 -12.65 -19.36
CA ARG A 48 7.39 -12.53 -20.47
C ARG A 48 7.37 -11.15 -21.14
N LYS A 49 7.82 -10.11 -20.44
CA LYS A 49 7.92 -8.73 -20.94
C LYS A 49 9.36 -8.29 -21.24
N LYS A 50 10.37 -9.18 -21.10
CA LYS A 50 11.81 -8.88 -21.21
C LYS A 50 12.24 -7.67 -20.36
N LEU A 51 11.71 -7.55 -19.16
CA LEU A 51 12.11 -6.50 -18.23
C LEU A 51 12.98 -7.11 -17.14
N ASP A 52 14.26 -6.74 -17.09
CA ASP A 52 15.17 -7.12 -15.99
C ASP A 52 14.92 -6.26 -14.75
N PHE A 53 13.69 -6.34 -14.22
CA PHE A 53 13.31 -5.63 -13.01
C PHE A 53 13.28 -6.57 -11.82
N THR A 54 14.14 -6.31 -10.84
CA THR A 54 14.09 -6.94 -9.52
C THR A 54 13.53 -5.92 -8.54
N ILE A 55 12.53 -6.31 -7.75
CA ILE A 55 12.02 -5.44 -6.69
C ILE A 55 13.20 -5.19 -5.74
N PRO A 56 13.54 -3.95 -5.38
CA PRO A 56 14.59 -3.66 -4.41
C PRO A 56 14.12 -3.99 -2.99
N GLN A 57 15.03 -4.44 -2.13
CA GLN A 57 14.69 -4.72 -0.74
C GLN A 57 14.33 -3.41 -0.05
N ILE A 58 13.17 -3.39 0.58
CA ILE A 58 12.68 -2.23 1.31
C ILE A 58 13.32 -2.22 2.70
N ASP A 59 13.99 -1.13 3.04
CA ASP A 59 14.54 -0.93 4.38
C ASP A 59 13.44 -0.57 5.38
N LYS A 60 13.33 -1.40 6.42
CA LYS A 60 12.38 -1.23 7.51
C LYS A 60 12.61 0.07 8.28
N GLU A 61 13.86 0.43 8.50
CA GLU A 61 14.23 1.61 9.29
C GLU A 61 14.02 2.90 8.51
N ALA A 62 14.13 2.86 7.17
CA ALA A 62 13.77 3.98 6.31
C ALA A 62 12.26 4.27 6.30
N LEU A 63 11.40 3.24 6.36
CA LEU A 63 9.94 3.41 6.35
C LEU A 63 9.33 3.79 7.71
N LYS A 64 9.99 3.43 8.80
CA LYS A 64 9.53 3.70 10.17
C LYS A 64 9.31 5.19 10.48
N PRO A 65 10.23 6.13 10.17
CA PRO A 65 9.99 7.55 10.41
C PRO A 65 8.85 8.09 9.54
N ILE A 66 8.71 7.61 8.30
CA ILE A 66 7.61 7.99 7.42
C ILE A 66 6.27 7.62 8.05
N ILE A 67 6.09 6.37 8.48
CA ILE A 67 4.85 5.91 9.14
C ILE A 67 4.56 6.71 10.42
N LYS A 68 5.61 7.06 11.17
CA LYS A 68 5.49 7.87 12.38
C LYS A 68 5.01 9.28 12.06
N GLU A 69 5.55 9.90 11.03
CA GLU A 69 5.18 11.25 10.58
C GLU A 69 3.73 11.28 10.08
N LEU A 70 3.31 10.26 9.32
CA LEU A 70 1.92 10.09 8.88
C LEU A 70 0.93 9.99 10.05
N LYS A 71 1.37 9.66 11.27
CA LYS A 71 0.47 9.66 12.44
C LYS A 71 0.14 11.08 12.92
N TYR A 72 1.04 12.04 12.70
CA TYR A 72 0.89 13.41 13.18
C TYR A 72 0.12 14.31 12.21
N HIS A 73 0.16 14.00 10.91
CA HIS A 73 -0.54 14.79 9.88
C HIS A 73 -1.92 14.22 9.55
N LYS A 74 -2.92 14.59 10.35
CA LYS A 74 -4.33 14.20 10.10
C LYS A 74 -4.93 15.01 8.95
N GLY A 75 -5.81 14.39 8.18
CA GLY A 75 -6.55 15.05 7.09
C GLY A 75 -5.85 15.05 5.74
N ILE A 76 -4.62 14.52 5.64
CA ILE A 76 -3.94 14.34 4.36
C ILE A 76 -4.69 13.31 3.53
N VAL A 77 -5.01 13.67 2.29
CA VAL A 77 -5.55 12.77 1.28
C VAL A 77 -4.38 12.12 0.54
N LEU A 78 -4.21 10.81 0.73
CA LEU A 78 -3.13 10.05 0.09
C LEU A 78 -3.53 9.59 -1.32
N VAL A 79 -4.79 9.20 -1.47
CA VAL A 79 -5.33 8.66 -2.72
C VAL A 79 -6.72 9.24 -2.87
N ASP A 80 -7.00 9.80 -4.04
CA ASP A 80 -8.34 10.21 -4.45
C ASP A 80 -8.50 9.79 -5.92
N VAL A 81 -9.16 8.64 -6.14
CA VAL A 81 -9.32 8.06 -7.48
C VAL A 81 -10.77 7.76 -7.76
N LYS A 82 -11.17 7.99 -9.01
CA LYS A 82 -12.47 7.62 -9.55
C LYS A 82 -12.29 6.76 -10.78
N ALA A 83 -12.83 5.55 -10.73
CA ALA A 83 -12.81 4.61 -11.84
C ALA A 83 -13.89 4.94 -12.87
N LYS A 84 -13.73 4.41 -14.10
CA LYS A 84 -14.63 4.66 -15.24
C LYS A 84 -16.07 4.18 -15.01
N ASP A 85 -16.24 3.19 -14.13
CA ASP A 85 -17.52 2.64 -13.70
C ASP A 85 -18.24 3.50 -12.65
N GLY A 86 -17.60 4.60 -12.20
CA GLY A 86 -18.10 5.51 -11.18
C GLY A 86 -17.66 5.18 -9.74
N THR A 87 -16.88 4.11 -9.54
CA THR A 87 -16.37 3.73 -8.22
C THR A 87 -15.33 4.74 -7.74
N GLU A 88 -15.51 5.29 -6.54
CA GLU A 88 -14.60 6.24 -5.90
C GLU A 88 -13.87 5.57 -4.75
N VAL A 89 -12.55 5.77 -4.66
CA VAL A 89 -11.73 5.35 -3.53
C VAL A 89 -10.96 6.57 -3.03
N LYS A 90 -11.17 6.90 -1.76
CA LYS A 90 -10.49 7.98 -1.06
C LYS A 90 -9.80 7.44 0.18
N VAL A 91 -8.50 7.67 0.26
CA VAL A 91 -7.68 7.32 1.43
C VAL A 91 -7.27 8.59 2.14
N THR A 92 -7.56 8.68 3.44
CA THR A 92 -7.27 9.86 4.26
C THR A 92 -6.64 9.43 5.58
N ILE A 93 -5.72 10.24 6.10
CA ILE A 93 -4.96 9.97 7.34
C ILE A 93 -5.64 10.54 8.58
#